data_AF-A0A959LBP6-F1
#
_entry.id   AF-A0A959LBP6-F1
#
_cell.length_a   1.000
_cell.length_b   1.000
_cell.length_c   1.000
_cell.angle_alpha   90.00
_cell.angle_beta   90.00
_cell.angle_gamma   90.00
#
_symmetry.space_group_name_H-M   'P 1'
#
loop_
_entity.id
_entity.type
_entity.pdbx_description
1 polymer ?
#
loop_
_entity_poly.entity_id
_entity_poly.type
_entity_poly.pdbx_seq_one_letter_code
_entity_poly.pdbx_strand_id
1 'polypeptide(L)'
;MNNQNLEITSRFEKSWNETEKFFDMLLENGFERLIPVREFISKLKAKGENQHFRIGTSLYRLIFSRSIEHGLRDDQKQLIIDTLDKNDYKIIFRDGYKKYKEYRISDLNEVRLIKLLETLKGSIAD
;
A
#
# COMPACT_ATOMS: atom_id res chain seq x y z
N MET A 1 15.83 13.54 -14.91
CA MET A 1 15.67 12.41 -13.96
C MET A 1 16.95 11.60 -13.99
N ASN A 2 17.57 11.32 -12.85
CA ASN A 2 18.81 10.52 -12.81
C ASN A 2 18.46 9.02 -12.88
N ASN A 3 19.39 8.19 -13.38
CA ASN A 3 19.19 6.74 -13.56
C ASN A 3 18.70 6.02 -12.28
N GLN A 4 19.14 6.46 -11.10
CA GLN A 4 18.66 5.95 -9.81
C GLN A 4 17.16 6.15 -9.58
N ASN A 5 16.60 7.31 -9.98
CA ASN A 5 15.16 7.56 -9.84
C ASN A 5 14.34 6.67 -10.79
N LEU A 6 14.88 6.36 -11.97
CA LEU A 6 14.24 5.45 -12.92
C LEU A 6 14.23 4.01 -12.39
N GLU A 7 15.31 3.59 -11.73
CA GLU A 7 15.39 2.26 -11.11
C GLU A 7 14.40 2.12 -9.94
N ILE A 8 14.34 3.11 -9.04
CA ILE A 8 13.38 3.11 -7.92
C ILE A 8 11.94 3.06 -8.44
N THR A 9 11.62 3.91 -9.43
CA THR A 9 10.27 3.95 -10.01
C THR A 9 9.92 2.63 -10.69
N SER A 10 10.87 1.99 -11.38
CA SER A 10 10.68 0.66 -11.98
C SER A 10 10.41 -0.42 -10.93
N ARG A 11 11.12 -0.40 -9.80
CA ARG A 11 10.88 -1.33 -8.68
C ARG A 11 9.52 -1.11 -8.05
N PHE A 12 9.11 0.14 -7.88
CA PHE A 12 7.78 0.46 -7.39
C PHE A 12 6.72 -0.04 -8.37
N GLU A 13 6.81 0.30 -9.65
CA GLU A 13 5.92 -0.19 -10.71
C GLU A 13 5.77 -1.71 -10.68
N LYS A 14 6.89 -2.43 -10.60
CA LYS A 14 6.91 -3.89 -10.49
C LYS A 14 6.12 -4.38 -9.28
N SER A 15 6.32 -3.77 -8.11
CA SER A 15 5.60 -4.16 -6.88
C SER A 15 4.09 -3.96 -6.97
N TRP A 16 3.63 -2.94 -7.70
CA TRP A 16 2.21 -2.71 -7.96
C TRP A 16 1.64 -3.77 -8.89
N ASN A 17 2.34 -4.06 -10.00
CA ASN A 17 1.94 -5.11 -10.94
C ASN A 17 1.85 -6.49 -10.27
N GLU A 18 2.81 -6.84 -9.40
CA GLU A 18 2.80 -8.09 -8.64
C GLU A 18 1.65 -8.15 -7.64
N THR A 19 1.39 -7.04 -6.93
CA THR A 19 0.30 -6.96 -5.96
C THR A 19 -1.07 -7.05 -6.64
N GLU A 20 -1.27 -6.35 -7.77
CA GLU A 20 -2.52 -6.45 -8.55
C GLU A 20 -2.79 -7.88 -9.00
N LYS A 21 -1.79 -8.58 -9.56
CA LYS A 21 -1.90 -9.99 -9.95
C LYS A 21 -2.25 -10.90 -8.78
N PHE A 22 -1.67 -10.64 -7.61
CA PHE A 22 -1.98 -11.41 -6.41
C PHE A 22 -3.44 -11.23 -5.97
N PHE A 23 -3.96 -10.00 -6.00
CA PHE A 23 -5.37 -9.76 -5.71
C PHE A 23 -6.29 -10.36 -6.77
N ASP A 24 -5.95 -10.27 -8.06
CA ASP A 24 -6.72 -10.87 -9.15
C ASP A 24 -6.84 -12.39 -8.93
N MET A 25 -5.74 -13.07 -8.60
CA MET A 25 -5.73 -14.48 -8.22
C MET A 25 -6.64 -14.77 -7.01
N LEU A 26 -6.58 -13.95 -5.95
CA LEU A 26 -7.44 -14.15 -4.78
C LEU A 26 -8.93 -13.99 -5.14
N LEU A 27 -9.28 -13.02 -5.98
CA LEU A 27 -10.65 -12.81 -6.42
C LEU A 27 -11.18 -13.99 -7.25
N GLU A 28 -10.35 -14.57 -8.13
CA GLU A 28 -10.67 -15.81 -8.87
C GLU A 28 -10.93 -17.01 -7.94
N ASN A 29 -10.40 -16.97 -6.71
CA ASN A 29 -10.52 -18.04 -5.71
C ASN A 29 -11.56 -17.74 -4.60
N GLY A 30 -12.51 -16.81 -4.84
CA GLY A 30 -13.64 -16.58 -3.93
C GLY A 30 -13.34 -15.68 -2.73
N PHE A 31 -12.41 -14.73 -2.88
CA PHE A 31 -12.11 -13.73 -1.85
C PHE A 31 -12.80 -12.38 -2.16
N GLU A 32 -14.10 -12.38 -2.44
CA GLU A 32 -14.84 -11.20 -2.95
C GLU A 32 -14.82 -10.00 -1.99
N ARG A 33 -14.56 -10.22 -0.70
CA ARG A 33 -14.36 -9.13 0.26
C ARG A 33 -13.15 -8.24 -0.07
N LEU A 34 -12.24 -8.71 -0.92
CA LEU A 34 -11.07 -7.95 -1.37
C LEU A 34 -11.33 -7.08 -2.59
N ILE A 35 -12.51 -7.17 -3.22
CA ILE A 35 -12.88 -6.35 -4.39
C ILE A 35 -12.61 -4.86 -4.13
N PRO A 36 -13.05 -4.26 -3.01
CA PRO A 36 -12.81 -2.83 -2.77
C PRO A 36 -11.33 -2.48 -2.64
N VAL A 37 -10.51 -3.38 -2.10
CA VAL A 37 -9.05 -3.20 -1.98
C VAL A 37 -8.42 -3.22 -3.38
N ARG A 38 -8.82 -4.15 -4.23
CA ARG A 38 -8.36 -4.24 -5.62
C ARG A 38 -8.70 -2.98 -6.41
N GLU A 39 -9.93 -2.49 -6.29
CA GLU A 39 -10.36 -1.23 -6.92
C GLU A 39 -9.60 -0.02 -6.38
N PHE A 40 -9.34 0.01 -5.07
CA PHE A 40 -8.54 1.07 -4.44
C PHE A 40 -7.11 1.11 -5.00
N ILE A 41 -6.46 -0.06 -5.16
CA ILE A 41 -5.15 -0.16 -5.81
C ILE A 41 -5.21 0.38 -7.24
N SER A 42 -6.17 -0.03 -8.07
CA SER A 42 -6.31 0.49 -9.44
C SER A 42 -6.46 2.02 -9.47
N LYS A 43 -7.28 2.58 -8.57
CA LYS A 43 -7.52 4.02 -8.47
C LYS A 43 -6.25 4.79 -8.10
N LEU A 44 -5.47 4.29 -7.15
CA LEU A 44 -4.21 4.93 -6.77
C LEU A 44 -3.16 4.81 -7.89
N LYS A 45 -3.07 3.66 -8.56
CA LYS A 45 -2.17 3.47 -9.70
C LYS A 45 -2.50 4.42 -10.86
N ALA A 46 -3.78 4.57 -11.18
CA ALA A 46 -4.23 5.51 -12.20
C ALA A 46 -3.89 6.98 -11.87
N LYS A 47 -3.70 7.31 -10.59
CA LYS A 47 -3.24 8.63 -10.12
C LYS A 47 -1.71 8.79 -10.12
N GLY A 48 -0.95 7.76 -10.48
CA GLY A 48 0.51 7.80 -10.49
C GLY A 48 1.17 7.45 -9.15
N GLU A 49 0.42 6.93 -8.17
CA GLU A 49 0.99 6.61 -6.84
C GLU A 49 2.00 5.43 -6.88
N ASN A 50 1.99 4.64 -7.94
CA ASN A 50 3.02 3.68 -8.31
C ASN A 50 4.40 4.29 -8.55
N GLN A 51 4.50 5.60 -8.79
CA GLN A 51 5.80 6.29 -8.87
C GLN A 51 6.33 6.72 -7.50
N HIS A 52 5.47 6.64 -6.48
CA HIS A 52 5.75 7.17 -5.15
C HIS A 52 5.82 6.10 -4.09
N PHE A 53 5.15 4.96 -4.24
CA PHE A 53 5.17 3.93 -3.22
C PHE A 53 5.59 2.59 -3.80
N ARG A 54 6.31 1.84 -2.99
CA ARG A 54 6.28 0.39 -3.11
C ARG A 54 5.07 -0.13 -2.35
N ILE A 55 4.37 -1.10 -2.93
CA ILE A 55 3.34 -1.85 -2.22
C ILE A 55 3.71 -3.32 -2.08
N GLY A 56 3.26 -3.92 -0.99
CA GLY A 56 3.37 -5.34 -0.73
C GLY A 56 2.06 -5.86 -0.14
N THR A 57 1.87 -7.18 -0.21
CA THR A 57 0.60 -7.77 0.20
C THR A 57 0.77 -9.14 0.82
N SER A 58 -0.20 -9.51 1.65
CA SER A 58 -0.54 -10.89 1.98
C SER A 58 -2.07 -11.07 1.85
N LEU A 59 -2.63 -12.17 2.33
CA LEU A 59 -4.02 -12.56 2.07
C LEU A 59 -5.06 -11.45 2.35
N TYR A 60 -4.93 -10.74 3.46
CA TYR A 60 -5.88 -9.68 3.87
C TYR A 60 -5.18 -8.36 4.19
N ARG A 61 -3.91 -8.23 3.83
CA ARG A 61 -3.08 -7.10 4.21
C ARG A 61 -2.48 -6.46 2.99
N LEU A 62 -2.69 -5.16 2.85
CA LEU A 62 -1.98 -4.30 1.91
C LEU A 62 -1.03 -3.39 2.69
N ILE A 63 0.19 -3.23 2.22
CA ILE A 63 1.23 -2.40 2.84
C ILE A 63 1.75 -1.41 1.81
N PHE A 64 1.81 -0.14 2.18
CA PHE A 64 2.50 0.92 1.45
C PHE A 64 3.77 1.30 2.21
N SER A 65 4.85 1.50 1.47
CA SER A 65 6.11 2.01 2.02
C SER A 65 6.87 2.81 0.97
N ARG A 66 7.92 3.50 1.41
CA ARG A 66 8.91 4.16 0.54
C ARG A 66 10.18 3.32 0.40
N SER A 67 10.11 2.03 0.78
CA SER A 67 11.24 1.11 0.78
C SER A 67 11.67 0.71 -0.63
N ILE A 68 12.94 0.92 -0.97
CA ILE A 68 13.51 0.62 -2.31
C ILE A 68 13.85 -0.87 -2.46
N GLU A 69 14.30 -1.51 -1.39
CA GLU A 69 14.79 -2.89 -1.40
C GLU A 69 13.69 -3.90 -1.09
N HIS A 70 13.79 -5.13 -1.59
CA HIS A 70 12.81 -6.18 -1.27
C HIS A 70 12.86 -6.58 0.22
N GLY A 71 11.75 -6.36 0.94
CA GLY A 71 11.68 -6.54 2.39
C GLY A 71 11.49 -5.19 3.08
N LEU A 72 10.60 -5.13 4.08
CA LEU A 72 10.46 -3.95 4.92
C LEU A 72 11.51 -4.05 6.01
N ARG A 73 12.45 -3.12 6.05
CA ARG A 73 13.32 -3.01 7.23
C ARG A 73 12.46 -2.58 8.42
N ASP A 74 12.81 -3.09 9.59
CA ASP A 74 12.02 -2.87 10.81
C ASP A 74 12.03 -1.40 11.29
N ASP A 75 12.81 -0.52 10.66
CA ASP A 75 12.93 0.90 10.96
C ASP A 75 12.16 1.80 9.99
N GLN A 76 11.53 1.24 8.94
CA GLN A 76 10.91 2.05 7.89
C GLN A 76 9.47 2.45 8.20
N LYS A 77 9.08 3.62 7.66
CA LYS A 77 7.69 4.07 7.68
C LYS A 77 6.83 3.23 6.76
N GLN A 78 5.68 2.84 7.27
CA GLN A 78 4.72 2.04 6.52
C GLN A 78 3.28 2.35 6.93
N LEU A 79 2.41 2.26 5.94
CA LEU A 79 0.96 2.29 6.10
C LEU A 79 0.42 0.90 5.77
N ILE A 80 -0.26 0.30 6.73
CA ILE A 80 -0.83 -1.03 6.63
C ILE A 80 -2.35 -0.90 6.63
N ILE A 81 -2.99 -1.62 5.71
CA ILE A 81 -4.44 -1.77 5.60
C ILE A 81 -4.74 -3.26 5.77
N ASP A 82 -5.29 -3.62 6.92
CA ASP A 82 -5.80 -4.96 7.20
C ASP A 82 -7.30 -5.01 6.90
N THR A 83 -7.71 -5.86 5.95
CA THR A 83 -9.11 -6.08 5.57
C THR A 83 -9.72 -7.11 6.49
N LEU A 84 -10.61 -6.67 7.37
CA LEU A 84 -11.28 -7.52 8.34
C LEU A 84 -12.58 -8.07 7.75
N ASP A 85 -13.28 -7.24 6.99
CA ASP A 85 -14.44 -7.59 6.18
C ASP A 85 -14.55 -6.66 4.94
N LYS A 86 -15.53 -6.89 4.06
CA LYS A 86 -15.69 -6.18 2.77
C LYS A 86 -15.65 -4.67 2.91
N ASN A 87 -16.17 -4.10 3.99
CA ASN A 87 -16.19 -2.66 4.28
C ASN A 87 -15.71 -2.40 5.71
N ASP A 88 -14.71 -3.15 6.18
CA ASP A 88 -14.15 -2.98 7.51
C ASP A 88 -12.64 -3.16 7.46
N TYR A 89 -11.93 -2.04 7.58
CA TYR A 89 -10.49 -1.99 7.42
C TYR A 89 -9.85 -1.43 8.68
N LYS A 90 -8.81 -2.10 9.14
CA LYS A 90 -7.92 -1.58 10.18
C LYS A 90 -6.72 -0.92 9.51
N ILE A 91 -6.57 0.37 9.80
CA ILE A 91 -5.48 1.19 9.29
C ILE A 91 -4.42 1.32 10.37
N ILE A 92 -3.17 1.07 10.03
CA ILE A 92 -2.04 1.18 10.95
C ILE A 92 -0.92 1.95 10.28
N PHE A 93 -0.51 3.06 10.88
CA PHE A 93 0.67 3.82 10.46
C PHE A 93 1.79 3.64 11.47
N ARG A 94 2.95 3.19 10.99
CA ARG A 94 4.14 2.93 11.82
C ARG A 94 5.37 3.64 11.27
N ASP A 95 6.29 3.92 12.16
CA ASP A 95 7.67 4.33 11.88
C ASP A 95 8.55 3.30 12.60
N GLY A 96 8.97 2.30 11.84
CA GLY A 96 9.55 1.08 12.38
C GLY A 96 8.68 0.41 13.45
N TYR A 97 9.24 0.21 14.65
CA TYR A 97 8.54 -0.40 15.79
C TYR A 97 7.47 0.49 16.44
N LYS A 98 7.49 1.81 16.19
CA LYS A 98 6.56 2.73 16.83
C LYS A 98 5.27 2.87 16.03
N LYS A 99 4.14 2.56 16.68
CA LYS A 99 2.80 2.75 16.11
C LYS A 99 2.32 4.19 16.38
N TYR A 100 2.09 4.97 15.33
CA TYR A 100 1.65 6.36 15.44
C TYR A 100 0.14 6.53 15.34
N LYS A 101 -0.50 5.74 14.46
CA LYS A 101 -1.95 5.76 14.26
C LYS A 101 -2.47 4.35 14.09
N GLU A 102 -3.64 4.10 14.68
CA GLU A 102 -4.40 2.87 14.54
C GLU A 102 -5.89 3.20 14.66
N TYR A 103 -6.67 2.88 13.64
CA TYR A 103 -8.12 3.10 13.65
C TYR A 103 -8.80 2.20 12.64
N ARG A 104 -10.14 2.13 12.71
CA ARG A 104 -10.97 1.44 11.72
C ARG A 104 -11.66 2.45 10.80
N ILE A 105 -11.82 2.07 9.55
CA ILE A 105 -12.59 2.79 8.55
C ILE A 105 -13.48 1.80 7.79
N SER A 106 -14.57 2.30 7.21
CA SER A 106 -15.46 1.49 6.38
C SER A 106 -15.35 1.80 4.88
N ASP A 107 -14.59 2.84 4.52
CA ASP A 107 -14.38 3.27 3.14
C ASP A 107 -12.90 3.65 2.94
N LEU A 108 -12.24 3.02 1.96
CA LEU A 108 -10.84 3.28 1.60
C LEU A 108 -10.63 4.67 0.98
N ASN A 109 -11.69 5.39 0.62
CA ASN A 109 -11.60 6.77 0.14
C ASN A 109 -11.66 7.81 1.27
N GLU A 110 -11.71 7.38 2.53
CA GLU A 110 -11.82 8.30 3.66
C GLU A 110 -10.61 9.25 3.78
N VAL A 111 -10.89 10.54 3.99
CA VAL A 111 -9.89 11.62 4.07
C VAL A 111 -8.75 11.32 5.04
N ARG A 112 -9.03 10.62 6.16
CA ARG A 112 -8.00 10.25 7.14
C ARG A 112 -6.94 9.32 6.54
N LEU A 113 -7.35 8.32 5.76
CA LEU A 113 -6.44 7.40 5.07
C LEU A 113 -5.62 8.14 4.00
N ILE A 114 -6.28 8.98 3.20
CA ILE A 114 -5.60 9.77 2.15
C ILE A 114 -4.53 10.68 2.76
N LYS A 115 -4.81 11.35 3.89
CA LYS A 115 -3.81 12.16 4.61
C LYS A 115 -2.60 11.36 5.09
N LEU A 116 -2.78 10.08 5.46
CA LEU A 116 -1.65 9.22 5.83
C LEU A 116 -0.81 8.82 4.63
N LEU A 117 -1.43 8.55 3.47
CA LEU A 117 -0.71 8.32 2.22
C LEU A 117 0.15 9.54 1.86
N GLU A 118 -0.40 10.75 1.92
CA GLU A 118 0.37 11.98 1.69
C GLU A 118 1.51 12.16 2.71
N THR A 119 1.26 11.84 3.98
CA THR A 119 2.30 11.87 5.03
C THR A 119 3.43 10.89 4.71
N LEU A 120 3.11 9.69 4.25
CA LEU A 120 4.08 8.69 3.83
C LEU A 120 4.83 9.13 2.57
N LYS A 121 4.15 9.75 1.61
CA LYS A 121 4.73 10.25 0.36
C LYS A 121 5.85 11.25 0.60
N GLY A 122 5.68 12.10 1.61
CA GLY A 122 6.66 13.08 2.04
C GLY A 122 7.91 12.50 2.73
N SER A 123 7.97 11.20 3.01
CA SER A 123 9.17 10.58 3.56
C SER A 123 10.22 10.29 2.49
N ILE A 124 11.47 10.27 2.91
CA ILE A 124 12.60 9.84 2.09
C ILE A 124 12.36 8.40 1.62
N ALA A 125 12.70 8.13 0.36
CA ALA A 125 12.75 6.75 -0.14
C ALA A 125 14.10 6.15 0.23
N ASP A 126 14.08 5.03 0.94
CA ASP A 126 15.27 4.42 1.54
C ASP A 126 15.24 2.89 1.55
#